data_AF-A0A1V4ULK5-F1
#
_entry.id   AF-A0A1V4ULK5-F1
#
_cell.length_a   1.000
_cell.length_b   1.000
_cell.length_c   1.000
_cell.angle_alpha   90.00
_cell.angle_beta   90.00
_cell.angle_gamma   90.00
#
_symmetry.space_group_name_H-M   'P 1'
#
loop_
_entity.id
_entity.type
_entity.pdbx_description
1 polymer ?
#
loop_
_entity_poly.entity_id
_entity_poly.type
_entity_poly.pdbx_seq_one_letter_code
_entity_poly.pdbx_strand_id
1 'polypeptide(L)'
;MISFAAFSSSLQKGFGQIMIQRTDKGQFLLGLVISAVICSLALGALGLAILAAAQLAALYLVWVSKRNFGGATGDGIGATNEIARVTALAAALALGGVLPWTLW
;
A
#
# COMPACT_ATOMS: atom_id res chain seq x y z
N MET A 1 1.67 2.94 -0.38
CA MET A 1 2.49 4.09 0.06
C MET A 1 2.00 4.73 1.37
N ILE A 2 0.75 5.23 1.44
CA ILE A 2 0.22 5.95 2.62
C ILE A 2 0.24 5.08 3.90
N SER A 3 -0.05 3.78 3.77
CA SER A 3 0.10 2.82 4.87
C SER A 3 1.50 2.82 5.49
N PHE A 4 2.53 2.76 4.65
CA PHE A 4 3.90 2.71 5.12
C PHE A 4 4.29 4.01 5.80
N ALA A 5 3.89 5.16 5.23
CA ALA A 5 4.11 6.46 5.85
C ALA A 5 3.38 6.62 7.20
N ALA A 6 2.13 6.16 7.31
CA ALA A 6 1.31 6.32 8.51
C ALA A 6 1.75 5.46 9.71
N PHE A 7 2.39 4.31 9.46
CA PHE A 7 2.74 3.35 10.52
C PHE A 7 4.24 3.19 10.79
N SER A 8 5.09 3.88 10.02
CA SER A 8 6.54 3.87 10.23
C SER A 8 7.05 5.12 10.97
N SER A 9 8.20 5.00 11.61
CA SER A 9 8.92 6.09 12.26
C SER A 9 10.09 6.50 11.38
N SER A 10 10.27 7.80 11.12
CA SER A 10 11.35 8.28 10.27
C SER A 10 12.72 8.05 10.93
N LEU A 11 13.66 7.48 10.17
CA LEU A 11 15.02 7.18 10.63
C LEU A 11 16.03 8.29 10.29
N GLN A 12 15.82 9.03 9.21
CA GLN A 12 16.75 10.07 8.72
C GLN A 12 16.02 11.34 8.27
N LYS A 13 16.67 12.50 8.45
CA LYS A 13 16.20 13.80 7.95
C LYS A 13 16.30 13.86 6.42
N GLY A 14 15.16 13.82 5.75
CA GLY A 14 15.04 13.91 4.29
C GLY A 14 13.59 14.04 3.83
N PHE A 15 13.34 14.09 2.52
CA PHE A 15 11.97 14.26 1.95
C PHE A 15 10.98 13.19 2.43
N GLY A 16 11.42 11.94 2.64
CA GLY A 16 10.59 10.88 3.21
C GLY A 16 10.12 11.16 4.64
N GLN A 17 10.89 11.92 5.44
CA GLN A 17 10.48 12.33 6.78
C GLN A 17 9.25 13.26 6.73
N ILE A 18 9.18 14.16 5.75
CA ILE A 18 8.05 15.09 5.61
C ILE A 18 6.76 14.30 5.37
N MET A 19 6.82 13.27 4.51
CA MET A 19 5.66 12.41 4.27
C MET A 19 5.26 11.60 5.51
N ILE A 20 6.21 11.03 6.25
CA ILE A 20 5.93 10.26 7.47
C ILE A 20 5.35 11.19 8.57
N GLN A 21 5.90 12.38 8.77
CA GLN A 21 5.47 13.31 9.82
C GLN A 21 4.15 14.02 9.52
N ARG A 22 3.75 14.12 8.25
CA ARG A 22 2.48 14.75 7.83
C ARG A 22 1.36 13.75 7.59
N THR A 23 1.67 12.45 7.53
CA THR A 23 0.66 11.41 7.30
C THR A 23 0.14 10.89 8.63
N ASP A 24 -0.95 11.47 9.09
CA ASP A 24 -1.67 10.96 10.25
C ASP A 24 -2.53 9.73 9.91
N LYS A 25 -2.86 8.95 10.94
CA LYS A 25 -3.76 7.78 10.81
C LYS A 25 -5.13 8.14 10.23
N GLY A 26 -5.60 9.38 10.43
CA GLY A 26 -6.84 9.88 9.84
C GLY A 26 -6.75 10.05 8.32
N GLN A 27 -5.63 10.56 7.81
CA GLN A 27 -5.37 10.67 6.37
C GLN A 27 -5.27 9.28 5.72
N PHE A 28 -4.65 8.33 6.43
CA PHE A 28 -4.62 6.94 6.01
C PHE A 28 -6.02 6.32 5.92
N LEU A 29 -6.85 6.50 6.95
CA LEU A 29 -8.21 5.94 6.97
C LEU A 29 -9.07 6.54 5.85
N LEU A 30 -9.01 7.85 5.65
CA LEU A 30 -9.73 8.52 4.56
C LEU A 30 -9.28 8.00 3.19
N GLY A 31 -7.96 7.90 2.96
CA GLY A 31 -7.41 7.34 1.73
C GLY A 31 -7.85 5.90 1.51
N LEU A 32 -7.84 5.07 2.56
CA LEU A 32 -8.28 3.67 2.50
C LEU A 32 -9.77 3.56 2.13
N VAL A 33 -10.64 4.40 2.71
CA VAL A 33 -12.07 4.42 2.39
C VAL A 33 -12.29 4.81 0.93
N ILE A 34 -11.64 5.87 0.46
CA ILE A 34 -11.73 6.31 -0.94
C ILE A 34 -11.25 5.20 -1.88
N SER A 35 -10.11 4.57 -1.60
CA SER A 35 -9.61 3.44 -2.38
C SER A 35 -10.55 2.24 -2.36
N ALA A 36 -11.12 1.90 -1.21
CA ALA A 36 -12.07 0.78 -1.09
C ALA A 36 -13.33 1.03 -1.93
N VAL A 37 -13.88 2.25 -1.90
CA VAL A 37 -15.02 2.63 -2.75
C VAL A 37 -14.66 2.47 -4.23
N ILE A 38 -13.54 3.05 -4.68
CA ILE A 38 -13.11 2.96 -6.09
C ILE A 38 -12.89 1.50 -6.51
N CYS A 39 -12.17 0.71 -5.71
CA CYS A 39 -11.92 -0.70 -6.00
C CYS A 39 -13.21 -1.54 -6.04
N SER A 40 -14.16 -1.26 -5.14
CA SER A 40 -15.45 -1.94 -5.11
C SER A 40 -16.31 -1.61 -6.33
N LEU A 41 -16.29 -0.36 -6.80
CA LEU A 41 -17.01 0.05 -8.00
C LEU A 41 -16.38 -0.52 -9.28
N ALA A 42 -15.05 -0.63 -9.32
CA ALA A 42 -14.34 -1.12 -10.51
C ALA A 42 -14.39 -2.65 -10.67
N LEU A 43 -14.23 -3.40 -9.57
CA LEU A 43 -14.01 -4.85 -9.59
C LEU A 43 -14.81 -5.61 -8.51
N GLY A 44 -15.73 -4.95 -7.80
CA GLY A 44 -16.54 -5.57 -6.76
C GLY A 44 -15.69 -6.16 -5.61
N ALA A 45 -16.07 -7.36 -5.18
CA ALA A 45 -15.36 -8.08 -4.11
C ALA A 45 -13.90 -8.40 -4.47
N LEU A 46 -13.59 -8.63 -5.76
CA LEU A 46 -12.23 -8.90 -6.22
C LEU A 46 -11.33 -7.67 -6.04
N GLY A 47 -11.84 -6.47 -6.33
CA GLY A 47 -11.12 -5.21 -6.08
C GLY A 47 -10.77 -5.01 -4.61
N LEU A 48 -11.69 -5.35 -3.70
CA LEU A 48 -11.45 -5.28 -2.26
C LEU A 48 -10.40 -6.30 -1.79
N ALA A 49 -10.42 -7.53 -2.34
CA ALA A 49 -9.41 -8.54 -2.03
C ALA A 49 -8.00 -8.12 -2.50
N ILE A 50 -7.88 -7.54 -3.69
CA ILE A 50 -6.62 -6.99 -4.22
C ILE A 50 -6.11 -5.85 -3.32
N LEU A 51 -6.99 -4.91 -2.97
CA LEU A 51 -6.64 -3.80 -2.09
C LEU A 51 -6.14 -4.29 -0.74
N ALA A 52 -6.82 -5.29 -0.15
CA ALA A 52 -6.41 -5.90 1.10
C ALA A 52 -5.02 -6.56 0.99
N ALA A 53 -4.75 -7.31 -0.08
CA ALA A 53 -3.44 -7.94 -0.30
C ALA A 53 -2.31 -6.92 -0.41
N ALA A 54 -2.50 -5.86 -1.19
CA ALA A 54 -1.53 -4.76 -1.32
C ALA A 54 -1.27 -4.05 0.03
N GLN A 55 -2.33 -3.90 0.81
CA GLN A 55 -2.28 -3.25 2.11
C GLN A 55 -1.56 -4.08 3.16
N LEU A 56 -1.76 -5.40 3.16
CA LEU A 56 -1.01 -6.33 4.01
C LEU A 56 0.48 -6.35 3.66
N ALA A 57 0.83 -6.33 2.37
CA ALA A 57 2.22 -6.22 1.94
C ALA A 57 2.88 -4.92 2.43
N ALA A 58 2.18 -3.79 2.36
CA ALA A 58 2.68 -2.53 2.87
C ALA A 58 2.89 -2.54 4.39
N LEU A 59 1.96 -3.13 5.16
CA LEU A 59 2.09 -3.28 6.62
C LEU A 59 3.25 -4.23 6.99
N TYR A 60 3.41 -5.32 6.24
CA TYR A 60 4.54 -6.22 6.40
C TYR A 60 5.88 -5.50 6.19
N LEU A 61 5.97 -4.64 5.17
CA LEU A 61 7.17 -3.84 4.94
C LEU A 61 7.44 -2.82 6.03
N VAL A 62 6.43 -2.25 6.68
CA VAL A 62 6.63 -1.43 7.88
C VAL A 62 7.33 -2.24 8.97
N TRP A 63 6.87 -3.47 9.20
CA TRP A 63 7.47 -4.37 10.18
C TRP A 63 8.92 -4.74 9.82
N VAL A 64 9.18 -5.10 8.56
CA VAL A 64 10.53 -5.38 8.05
C VAL A 64 11.44 -4.16 8.22
N SER A 65 10.95 -2.97 7.88
CA SER A 65 11.72 -1.73 7.99
C SER A 65 12.11 -1.43 9.43
N LYS A 66 11.15 -1.57 10.36
CA LYS A 66 11.41 -1.39 11.80
C LYS A 66 12.41 -2.41 12.32
N ARG A 67 12.27 -3.68 11.95
CA ARG A 67 13.11 -4.78 12.48
C ARG A 67 14.55 -4.74 11.96
N ASN A 68 14.75 -4.39 10.69
CA ASN A 68 16.07 -4.47 10.06
C ASN A 68 16.82 -3.13 10.06
N PHE A 69 16.10 -2.00 9.95
CA PHE A 69 16.71 -0.68 9.82
C PHE A 69 16.41 0.25 11.01
N GLY A 70 15.53 -0.14 11.94
CA GLY A 70 15.14 0.70 13.09
C GLY A 70 14.12 1.79 12.77
N GLY A 71 13.68 1.92 11.51
CA GLY A 71 12.75 2.95 11.06
C GLY A 71 12.58 2.94 9.54
N ALA A 72 11.88 3.95 9.01
CA ALA A 72 11.62 4.13 7.59
C ALA A 72 12.45 5.27 6.98
N THR A 73 12.82 5.06 5.72
CA THR A 73 13.53 6.00 4.84
C THR A 73 12.68 6.34 3.62
N GLY A 74 13.10 7.32 2.82
CA GLY A 74 12.46 7.63 1.54
C GLY A 74 12.48 6.43 0.57
N ASP A 75 13.59 5.70 0.54
CA ASP A 75 13.72 4.50 -0.30
C ASP A 75 12.77 3.39 0.15
N GLY A 76 12.54 3.24 1.46
CA GLY A 76 11.56 2.30 2.00
C GLY A 76 10.12 2.62 1.56
N ILE A 77 9.77 3.91 1.45
CA ILE A 77 8.48 4.35 0.92
C ILE A 77 8.35 3.96 -0.55
N GLY A 78 9.38 4.23 -1.36
CA GLY A 78 9.42 3.90 -2.79
C GLY A 78 9.34 2.39 -3.04
N ALA A 79 10.18 1.61 -2.37
CA ALA A 79 10.18 0.15 -2.44
C ALA A 79 8.83 -0.44 -2.04
N THR A 80 8.20 0.10 -0.99
CA THR A 80 6.86 -0.35 -0.57
C THR A 80 5.80 -0.07 -1.63
N ASN A 81 5.92 1.03 -2.38
CA ASN A 81 4.98 1.30 -3.45
C ASN A 81 5.08 0.29 -4.60
N GLU A 82 6.30 -0.02 -5.05
CA GLU A 82 6.51 -1.00 -6.11
C GLU A 82 6.11 -2.41 -5.66
N ILE A 83 6.45 -2.82 -4.43
CA ILE A 83 6.03 -4.13 -3.90
C ILE A 83 4.50 -4.21 -3.79
N ALA A 84 3.83 -3.18 -3.25
CA ALA A 84 2.38 -3.19 -3.15
C ALA A 84 1.69 -3.27 -4.52
N ARG A 85 2.24 -2.63 -5.56
CA ARG A 85 1.75 -2.73 -6.94
C ARG A 85 1.91 -4.12 -7.51
N VAL A 86 3.08 -4.74 -7.34
CA VAL A 86 3.33 -6.11 -7.79
C VAL A 86 2.44 -7.11 -7.05
N THR A 87 2.26 -6.95 -5.73
CA THR A 87 1.34 -7.78 -4.94
C THR A 87 -0.10 -7.62 -5.42
N ALA A 88 -0.54 -6.41 -5.72
CA ALA A 88 -1.88 -6.17 -6.26
C ALA A 88 -2.08 -6.89 -7.60
N LEU A 89 -1.10 -6.80 -8.51
CA LEU A 89 -1.14 -7.47 -9.80
C LEU A 89 -1.12 -9.00 -9.67
N ALA A 90 -0.27 -9.53 -8.78
CA ALA A 90 -0.20 -10.96 -8.50
C ALA A 90 -1.51 -11.49 -7.88
N ALA A 91 -2.11 -10.73 -6.95
CA ALA A 91 -3.41 -11.06 -6.36
C ALA A 91 -4.53 -11.03 -7.42
N ALA A 92 -4.51 -10.04 -8.31
CA ALA A 92 -5.46 -9.97 -9.42
C ALA A 92 -5.37 -11.21 -10.31
N LEU A 93 -4.15 -11.61 -10.71
CA LEU A 93 -3.91 -12.78 -11.53
C LEU A 93 -4.36 -14.07 -10.82
N ALA A 94 -3.96 -14.25 -9.55
CA ALA A 94 -4.25 -15.45 -8.77
C ALA A 94 -5.75 -15.63 -8.46
N LEU A 95 -6.48 -14.53 -8.25
CA LEU A 95 -7.92 -14.55 -7.94
C LEU A 95 -8.81 -14.62 -9.18
N GLY A 96 -8.24 -14.84 -10.36
CA GLY A 96 -8.99 -14.94 -11.61
C GLY A 96 -9.54 -13.59 -12.06
N GLY A 97 -8.81 -12.51 -11.82
CA GLY A 97 -9.10 -11.17 -12.32
C GLY A 97 -9.02 -11.12 -13.84
N VAL A 98 -10.03 -11.69 -14.51
CA VAL A 98 -10.31 -11.47 -15.91
C VAL A 98 -11.04 -10.14 -15.97
N LEU A 99 -10.35 -9.10 -16.42
CA LEU A 99 -10.98 -7.81 -16.60
C LEU A 99 -12.04 -7.96 -17.70
N PRO A 100 -13.23 -7.34 -17.59
CA PRO A 100 -14.24 -7.44 -18.64
C PRO A 100 -13.76 -6.94 -20.02
N TRP A 101 -12.64 -6.22 -20.10
CA TRP A 101 -11.99 -5.76 -21.33
C TRP A 101 -10.77 -6.59 -21.77
N THR A 102 -10.37 -7.63 -21.04
CA THR A 102 -9.46 -8.64 -21.59
C THR A 102 -10.28 -9.54 -22.49
N LEU A 103 -10.44 -9.08 -23.73
CA LEU A 103 -10.95 -9.88 -24.85
C LEU A 103 -10.02 -11.08 -25.01
N TRP A 104 -10.52 -12.28 -24.75
CA TRP A 104 -9.93 -13.54 -25.20
C TRP A 104 -10.51 -13.88 -26.57
#